data_AF-A0A1Y4KWS7-F1
#
_entry.id   AF-A0A1Y4KWS7-F1
#
_cell.length_a   1.000
_cell.length_b   1.000
_cell.length_c   1.000
_cell.angle_alpha   90.00
_cell.angle_beta   90.00
_cell.angle_gamma   90.00
#
_symmetry.space_group_name_H-M   'P 1'
#
loop_
_entity.id
_entity.type
_entity.pdbx_description
1 polymer ?
#
loop_
_entity_poly.entity_id
_entity_poly.type
_entity_poly.pdbx_seq_one_letter_code
_entity_poly.pdbx_strand_id
1 'polypeptide(L)'
;MDRELKRLKREKDAIMERAMDTLDSTTQKIEDHLTQVQDEYARVAQFSGQAGYVIDQIDRQFREKTKLSGSDTVFLFLCVALQCARQYLLTNDKLRITAAQGDTLVGDTIGQITPPTWEDALFQSVPYDAIKTSTHISETGLAGTTHRYRTLGHDPVLGWIFGTANIMTNSLTKSDIVTTYQVSNGYIIRHYPLGTMGMMNKAVEYAQNDPMLLAASTARQAIHFGSDYFTKQSLPIPFLGTLSPEMAHRFMFPFKDDNKRAYIDMWSITRGAALSALINQLIATIHRLFYNEDRDGTPSMYEVRTRKILSYSNAMATGSNILVTAFTKDLTKLDVGGALVTLYRIVSDYKFIHEIKRDFLKNEFYNIVVGEDYDFMKEEHHV
;
A
#
# COMPACT_ATOMS: atom_id res chain seq x y z
N MET A 1 -80.17 -36.34 -43.70
CA MET A 1 -79.91 -34.99 -44.23
C MET A 1 -80.23 -33.88 -43.21
N ASP A 2 -81.47 -33.71 -42.73
CA ASP A 2 -81.84 -32.57 -41.85
C ASP A 2 -81.16 -32.55 -40.46
N ARG A 3 -80.96 -33.73 -39.84
CA ARG A 3 -80.25 -33.85 -38.53
C ARG A 3 -78.76 -33.50 -38.61
N GLU A 4 -78.11 -33.90 -39.70
CA GLU A 4 -76.68 -33.72 -39.92
C GLU A 4 -76.36 -32.26 -40.27
N LEU A 5 -77.23 -31.63 -41.07
CA LEU A 5 -77.20 -30.19 -41.35
C LEU A 5 -77.37 -29.33 -40.08
N LYS A 6 -78.28 -29.74 -39.17
CA LYS A 6 -78.45 -29.10 -37.85
C LYS A 6 -77.23 -29.29 -36.94
N ARG A 7 -76.57 -30.45 -37.00
CA ARG A 7 -75.33 -30.70 -36.25
C ARG A 7 -74.21 -29.79 -36.75
N LEU A 8 -73.98 -29.75 -38.05
CA LEU A 8 -72.97 -28.90 -38.69
C LEU A 8 -73.18 -27.41 -38.42
N LYS A 9 -74.44 -26.93 -38.41
CA LYS A 9 -74.76 -25.55 -38.00
C LYS A 9 -74.37 -25.27 -36.55
N ARG A 10 -74.75 -26.15 -35.61
CA ARG A 10 -74.36 -26.00 -34.19
C ARG A 10 -72.85 -26.06 -33.97
N GLU A 11 -72.16 -26.93 -34.69
CA GLU A 11 -70.69 -27.05 -34.67
C GLU A 11 -70.04 -25.76 -35.18
N LYS A 12 -70.52 -25.22 -36.31
CA LYS A 12 -70.08 -23.94 -36.85
C LYS A 12 -70.32 -22.79 -35.86
N ASP A 13 -71.52 -22.70 -35.29
CA ASP A 13 -71.88 -21.62 -34.37
C ASP A 13 -71.03 -21.68 -33.08
N ALA A 14 -70.77 -22.88 -32.55
CA ALA A 14 -69.88 -23.07 -31.40
C ALA A 14 -68.41 -22.76 -31.70
N ILE A 15 -67.93 -23.05 -32.90
CA ILE A 15 -66.58 -22.64 -33.35
C ILE A 15 -66.50 -21.11 -33.47
N MET A 16 -67.54 -20.49 -34.01
CA MET A 16 -67.62 -19.03 -34.16
C MET A 16 -67.63 -18.32 -32.80
N GLU A 17 -68.39 -18.84 -31.83
CA GLU A 17 -68.45 -18.32 -30.46
C GLU A 17 -67.09 -18.42 -29.76
N ARG A 18 -66.42 -19.58 -29.83
CA ARG A 18 -65.05 -19.73 -29.30
C ARG A 18 -64.05 -18.80 -29.98
N ALA A 19 -64.17 -18.59 -31.29
CA ALA A 19 -63.30 -17.69 -32.02
C ALA A 19 -63.52 -16.24 -31.58
N MET A 20 -64.76 -15.82 -31.36
CA MET A 20 -65.12 -14.50 -30.83
C MET A 20 -64.61 -14.31 -29.39
N ASP A 21 -64.83 -15.28 -28.50
CA ASP A 21 -64.31 -15.24 -27.12
C ASP A 21 -62.77 -15.14 -27.09
N THR A 22 -62.10 -15.90 -27.97
CA THR A 22 -60.64 -15.86 -28.09
C THR A 22 -60.18 -14.49 -28.61
N LEU A 23 -60.86 -13.93 -29.62
CA LEU A 23 -60.55 -12.63 -30.18
C LEU A 23 -60.74 -11.51 -29.14
N ASP A 24 -61.85 -11.54 -28.39
CA ASP A 24 -62.17 -10.56 -27.35
C ASP A 24 -61.14 -10.63 -26.22
N SER A 25 -60.82 -11.83 -25.74
CA SER A 25 -59.80 -12.00 -24.69
C SER A 25 -58.40 -11.56 -25.15
N THR A 26 -58.05 -11.77 -26.43
CA THR A 26 -56.77 -11.34 -26.99
C THR A 26 -56.74 -9.83 -27.15
N THR A 27 -57.83 -9.23 -27.63
CA THR A 27 -57.96 -7.76 -27.78
C THR A 27 -57.84 -7.07 -26.43
N GLN A 28 -58.51 -7.59 -25.41
CA GLN A 28 -58.45 -7.06 -24.05
C GLN A 28 -57.03 -7.15 -23.46
N LYS A 29 -56.33 -8.29 -23.65
CA LYS A 29 -54.92 -8.41 -23.24
C LYS A 29 -54.00 -7.42 -23.95
N ILE A 30 -54.24 -7.17 -25.25
CA ILE A 30 -53.45 -6.19 -26.03
C ILE A 30 -53.71 -4.78 -25.49
N GLU A 31 -54.95 -4.42 -25.21
CA GLU A 31 -55.29 -3.11 -24.61
C GLU A 31 -54.64 -2.93 -23.24
N ASP A 32 -54.66 -3.97 -22.40
CA ASP A 32 -54.00 -3.97 -21.08
C ASP A 32 -52.48 -3.75 -21.23
N HIS A 33 -51.82 -4.49 -22.12
CA HIS A 33 -50.38 -4.35 -22.37
C HIS A 33 -50.02 -2.98 -22.97
N LEU A 34 -50.82 -2.45 -23.90
CA LEU A 34 -50.57 -1.13 -24.48
C LEU A 34 -50.70 -0.02 -23.44
N THR A 35 -51.67 -0.14 -22.53
CA THR A 35 -51.84 0.80 -21.41
C THR A 35 -50.63 0.73 -20.49
N GLN A 36 -50.17 -0.47 -20.13
CA GLN A 36 -48.97 -0.66 -19.31
C GLN A 36 -47.71 -0.05 -19.96
N VAL A 37 -47.50 -0.27 -21.25
CA VAL A 37 -46.35 0.32 -21.99
C VAL A 37 -46.44 1.84 -22.04
N GLN A 38 -47.64 2.39 -22.22
CA GLN A 38 -47.86 3.84 -22.24
C GLN A 38 -47.54 4.48 -20.88
N ASP A 39 -48.03 3.89 -19.79
CA ASP A 39 -47.78 4.36 -18.43
C ASP A 39 -46.28 4.30 -18.11
N GLU A 40 -45.62 3.22 -18.51
CA GLU A 40 -44.20 3.01 -18.30
C GLU A 40 -43.33 3.99 -19.12
N TYR A 41 -43.70 4.26 -20.37
CA TYR A 41 -43.06 5.30 -21.18
C TYR A 41 -43.19 6.68 -20.53
N ALA A 42 -44.38 7.03 -20.02
CA ALA A 42 -44.61 8.30 -19.33
C ALA A 42 -43.76 8.42 -18.06
N ARG A 43 -43.67 7.34 -17.28
CA ARG A 43 -42.84 7.25 -16.06
C ARG A 43 -41.36 7.47 -16.37
N VAL A 44 -40.81 6.76 -17.36
CA VAL A 44 -39.39 6.89 -17.76
C VAL A 44 -39.10 8.27 -18.35
N ALA A 45 -40.02 8.83 -19.14
CA ALA A 45 -39.88 10.18 -19.70
C ALA A 45 -39.85 11.25 -18.59
N GLN A 46 -40.77 11.19 -17.63
CA GLN A 46 -40.78 12.08 -16.46
C GLN A 46 -39.49 11.95 -15.65
N PHE A 47 -39.04 10.72 -15.41
CA PHE A 47 -37.80 10.42 -14.70
C PHE A 47 -36.56 11.02 -15.40
N SER A 48 -36.48 10.87 -16.73
CA SER A 48 -35.37 11.38 -17.53
C SER A 48 -35.20 12.90 -17.42
N GLY A 49 -36.32 13.64 -17.29
CA GLY A 49 -36.34 15.08 -17.07
C GLY A 49 -35.84 15.50 -15.67
N GLN A 50 -35.72 14.56 -14.73
CA GLN A 50 -35.30 14.80 -13.34
C GLN A 50 -34.06 14.00 -12.92
N ALA A 51 -33.33 13.40 -13.86
CA ALA A 51 -32.23 12.46 -13.57
C ALA A 51 -31.17 13.02 -12.61
N GLY A 52 -30.81 14.31 -12.72
CA GLY A 52 -29.87 14.95 -11.79
C GLY A 52 -30.36 14.96 -10.34
N TYR A 53 -31.63 15.31 -10.13
CA TYR A 53 -32.24 15.31 -8.78
C TYR A 53 -32.28 13.90 -8.18
N VAL A 54 -32.60 12.90 -8.99
CA VAL A 54 -32.62 11.49 -8.55
C VAL A 54 -31.23 11.04 -8.14
N ILE A 55 -30.20 11.30 -8.95
CA ILE A 55 -28.82 10.93 -8.62
C ILE A 55 -28.39 11.58 -7.30
N ASP A 56 -28.72 12.85 -7.08
CA ASP A 56 -28.44 13.55 -5.82
C ASP A 56 -29.18 12.95 -4.61
N GLN A 57 -30.42 12.51 -4.81
CA GLN A 57 -31.18 11.81 -3.78
C GLN A 57 -30.56 10.45 -3.43
N ILE A 58 -30.17 9.65 -4.44
CA ILE A 58 -29.50 8.36 -4.22
C ILE A 58 -28.17 8.58 -3.50
N ASP A 59 -27.40 9.60 -3.89
CA ASP A 59 -26.15 9.94 -3.21
C ASP A 59 -26.39 10.35 -1.74
N ARG A 60 -27.48 11.07 -1.46
CA ARG A 60 -27.88 11.36 -0.07
C ARG A 60 -28.20 10.08 0.70
N GLN A 61 -28.88 9.11 0.11
CA GLN A 61 -29.14 7.82 0.74
C GLN A 61 -27.85 7.06 1.04
N PHE A 62 -26.89 7.06 0.12
CA PHE A 62 -25.57 6.47 0.34
C PHE A 62 -24.85 7.11 1.53
N ARG A 63 -24.86 8.45 1.61
CA ARG A 63 -24.26 9.19 2.73
C ARG A 63 -24.92 8.83 4.06
N GLU A 64 -26.25 8.73 4.09
CA GLU A 64 -26.99 8.36 5.29
C GLU A 64 -26.70 6.93 5.74
N LYS A 65 -26.65 5.96 4.81
CA LYS A 65 -26.34 4.54 5.11
C LYS A 65 -24.89 4.34 5.58
N THR A 66 -23.97 5.19 5.12
CA THR A 66 -22.53 5.05 5.43
C THR A 66 -22.00 6.07 6.44
N LYS A 67 -22.87 6.85 7.09
CA LYS A 67 -22.45 7.80 8.12
C LYS A 67 -21.92 7.05 9.35
N LEU A 68 -20.99 7.69 10.06
CA LEU A 68 -20.52 7.15 11.34
C LEU A 68 -21.66 7.25 12.36
N SER A 69 -21.92 6.16 13.05
CA SER A 69 -22.87 6.13 14.16
C SER A 69 -22.30 6.80 15.42
N GLY A 70 -23.13 6.98 16.45
CA GLY A 70 -22.66 7.44 17.76
C GLY A 70 -21.61 6.50 18.36
N SER A 71 -21.83 5.18 18.29
CA SER A 71 -20.85 4.19 18.77
C SER A 71 -19.57 4.20 17.94
N ASP A 72 -19.66 4.40 16.63
CA ASP A 72 -18.47 4.53 15.77
C ASP A 72 -17.63 5.73 16.14
N THR A 73 -18.28 6.83 16.53
CA THR A 73 -17.59 8.07 16.91
C THR A 73 -16.82 7.86 18.21
N VAL A 74 -17.42 7.20 19.20
CA VAL A 74 -16.71 6.81 20.44
C VAL A 74 -15.54 5.88 20.13
N PHE A 75 -15.78 4.87 19.28
CA PHE A 75 -14.74 3.94 18.85
C PHE A 75 -13.62 4.63 18.07
N LEU A 76 -13.94 5.64 17.25
CA LEU A 76 -12.95 6.47 16.54
C LEU A 76 -12.02 7.19 17.52
N PHE A 77 -12.53 7.77 18.62
CA PHE A 77 -11.66 8.42 19.61
C PHE A 77 -10.74 7.41 20.32
N LEU A 78 -11.21 6.19 20.59
CA LEU A 78 -10.35 5.10 21.08
C LEU A 78 -9.26 4.75 20.05
N CYS A 79 -9.61 4.68 18.76
CA CYS A 79 -8.66 4.43 17.68
C CYS A 79 -7.60 5.53 17.56
N VAL A 80 -8.01 6.80 17.68
CA VAL A 80 -7.09 7.95 17.75
C VAL A 80 -6.14 7.79 18.93
N ALA A 81 -6.65 7.44 20.10
CA ALA A 81 -5.83 7.21 21.29
C ALA A 81 -4.82 6.09 21.08
N LEU A 82 -5.21 4.97 20.46
CA LEU A 82 -4.31 3.86 20.12
C LEU A 82 -3.21 4.27 19.14
N GLN A 83 -3.55 5.03 18.09
CA GLN A 83 -2.57 5.54 17.13
C GLN A 83 -1.58 6.52 17.77
N CYS A 84 -2.07 7.46 18.59
CA CYS A 84 -1.25 8.36 19.38
C CYS A 84 -0.37 7.59 20.38
N ALA A 85 -0.91 6.59 21.08
CA ALA A 85 -0.16 5.76 22.03
C ALA A 85 1.04 5.08 21.35
N ARG A 86 0.86 4.54 20.14
CA ARG A 86 1.97 4.00 19.34
C ARG A 86 3.06 5.05 19.09
N GLN A 87 2.70 6.30 18.77
CA GLN A 87 3.65 7.35 18.43
C GLN A 87 4.46 7.81 19.65
N TYR A 88 3.79 7.93 20.79
CA TYR A 88 4.38 8.54 21.99
C TYR A 88 4.96 7.51 22.99
N LEU A 89 4.51 6.26 22.96
CA LEU A 89 5.03 5.19 23.81
C LEU A 89 6.08 4.31 23.09
N LEU A 90 5.97 4.16 21.76
CA LEU A 90 6.88 3.35 20.94
C LEU A 90 7.68 4.23 19.98
N THR A 91 8.42 5.20 20.55
CA THR A 91 9.25 6.19 19.84
C THR A 91 10.37 5.57 19.00
N ASN A 92 10.86 6.32 18.00
CA ASN A 92 11.80 5.89 16.94
C ASN A 92 13.09 5.18 17.40
N ASP A 93 13.52 5.41 18.63
CA ASP A 93 14.73 4.85 19.26
C ASP A 93 14.52 3.49 19.93
N LYS A 94 13.27 3.06 20.19
CA LYS A 94 12.98 1.76 20.82
C LYS A 94 13.28 0.56 19.90
N LEU A 95 13.32 -0.65 20.46
CA LEU A 95 13.43 -1.91 19.69
C LEU A 95 14.67 -1.99 18.79
N ARG A 96 15.74 -1.24 19.10
CA ARG A 96 17.05 -1.28 18.43
C ARG A 96 18.05 -2.12 19.23
N ILE A 97 19.03 -2.68 18.54
CA ILE A 97 20.18 -3.37 19.13
C ILE A 97 21.46 -2.54 18.96
N THR A 98 22.52 -2.85 19.69
CA THR A 98 23.83 -2.21 19.44
C THR A 98 24.48 -2.73 18.16
N ALA A 99 25.43 -1.98 17.59
CA ALA A 99 26.19 -2.45 16.43
C ALA A 99 26.90 -3.78 16.75
N ALA A 100 27.56 -3.87 17.90
CA ALA A 100 28.17 -5.10 18.37
C ALA A 100 27.16 -6.26 18.51
N GLN A 101 25.94 -6.01 19.00
CA GLN A 101 24.90 -7.05 19.07
C GLN A 101 24.39 -7.48 17.70
N GLY A 102 24.25 -6.55 16.75
CA GLY A 102 23.90 -6.87 15.36
C GLY A 102 24.99 -7.70 14.69
N ASP A 103 26.25 -7.33 14.91
CA ASP A 103 27.42 -8.04 14.40
C ASP A 103 27.57 -9.42 15.06
N THR A 104 27.32 -9.58 16.36
CA THR A 104 27.35 -10.88 17.06
C THR A 104 26.19 -11.79 16.66
N LEU A 105 24.97 -11.25 16.50
CA LEU A 105 23.80 -12.01 16.02
C LEU A 105 24.08 -12.69 14.69
N VAL A 106 24.92 -12.08 13.86
CA VAL A 106 25.33 -12.59 12.55
C VAL A 106 26.69 -13.34 12.62
N GLY A 107 27.61 -12.87 13.47
CA GLY A 107 29.01 -13.30 13.57
C GLY A 107 29.25 -14.58 14.35
N ASP A 108 28.34 -15.00 15.24
CA ASP A 108 28.38 -16.34 15.86
C ASP A 108 28.21 -17.47 14.82
N THR A 109 27.94 -17.12 13.55
CA THR A 109 27.77 -18.02 12.42
C THR A 109 28.86 -17.80 11.34
N ILE A 110 30.15 -17.93 11.69
CA ILE A 110 31.31 -18.22 10.77
C ILE A 110 32.37 -17.09 10.62
N GLY A 111 33.66 -17.49 10.61
CA GLY A 111 34.87 -16.63 10.59
C GLY A 111 35.77 -16.78 9.35
N GLN A 112 36.79 -15.90 9.24
CA GLN A 112 37.52 -15.49 8.02
C GLN A 112 38.86 -16.21 7.72
N ILE A 113 39.34 -16.12 6.46
CA ILE A 113 40.65 -15.56 5.99
C ILE A 113 40.73 -15.55 4.43
N THR A 114 40.99 -14.36 3.82
CA THR A 114 41.48 -13.98 2.44
C THR A 114 41.30 -14.89 1.19
N PRO A 115 41.38 -14.33 -0.04
CA PRO A 115 40.45 -13.47 -0.80
C PRO A 115 39.37 -14.29 -1.54
N PRO A 116 38.18 -13.72 -1.88
CA PRO A 116 37.01 -14.55 -1.71
C PRO A 116 36.72 -15.52 -2.86
N THR A 117 36.78 -16.82 -2.57
CA THR A 117 35.88 -17.79 -3.23
C THR A 117 34.43 -17.46 -2.85
N TRP A 118 33.43 -18.08 -3.46
CA TRP A 118 32.03 -17.79 -3.10
C TRP A 118 31.75 -18.02 -1.60
N GLU A 119 32.42 -18.98 -0.97
CA GLU A 119 32.35 -19.23 0.47
C GLU A 119 32.82 -17.99 1.25
N ASP A 120 33.96 -17.44 0.89
CA ASP A 120 34.53 -16.27 1.55
C ASP A 120 33.67 -15.02 1.32
N ALA A 121 33.10 -14.84 0.11
CA ALA A 121 32.20 -13.73 -0.18
C ALA A 121 30.99 -13.73 0.76
N LEU A 122 30.53 -14.92 1.18
CA LEU A 122 29.42 -15.10 2.10
C LEU A 122 29.78 -14.79 3.56
N PHE A 123 31.01 -15.08 4.00
CA PHE A 123 31.41 -15.03 5.41
C PHE A 123 32.30 -13.84 5.80
N GLN A 124 32.89 -13.11 4.85
CA GLN A 124 33.75 -11.95 5.13
C GLN A 124 32.99 -10.66 5.49
N SER A 125 33.68 -9.70 6.13
CA SER A 125 33.15 -8.33 6.28
C SER A 125 33.03 -7.64 4.91
N VAL A 126 32.04 -6.76 4.75
CA VAL A 126 31.83 -6.07 3.46
C VAL A 126 32.88 -4.98 3.23
N PRO A 127 33.40 -4.81 1.99
CA PRO A 127 34.51 -3.89 1.74
C PRO A 127 34.13 -2.41 1.88
N TYR A 128 32.84 -2.07 1.71
CA TYR A 128 32.36 -0.70 1.84
C TYR A 128 32.21 -0.20 3.30
N ASP A 129 32.52 -1.04 4.28
CA ASP A 129 32.74 -0.65 5.70
C ASP A 129 34.15 -0.08 5.94
N ALA A 130 35.05 -0.13 4.95
CA ALA A 130 36.43 0.32 5.13
C ALA A 130 36.51 1.83 5.41
N ILE A 131 37.05 2.18 6.57
CA ILE A 131 37.27 3.58 7.01
C ILE A 131 38.76 3.93 7.17
N LYS A 132 39.64 2.92 7.19
CA LYS A 132 41.10 3.12 7.31
C LYS A 132 41.70 3.32 5.92
N THR A 133 42.68 4.21 5.80
CA THR A 133 43.36 4.49 4.52
C THR A 133 44.81 4.06 4.56
N SER A 134 45.36 3.74 3.38
CA SER A 134 46.81 3.61 3.19
C SER A 134 47.51 4.97 3.21
N THR A 135 48.84 4.99 3.23
CA THR A 135 49.66 6.22 3.15
C THR A 135 49.45 7.02 1.86
N HIS A 136 48.85 6.44 0.83
CA HIS A 136 48.66 7.05 -0.48
C HIS A 136 47.26 7.65 -0.69
N ILE A 137 46.36 7.48 0.28
CA ILE A 137 44.99 8.00 0.22
C ILE A 137 44.69 8.76 1.52
N SER A 138 44.26 10.00 1.38
CA SER A 138 43.80 10.85 2.48
C SER A 138 42.46 11.50 2.11
N GLU A 139 41.79 12.08 3.10
CA GLU A 139 40.59 12.91 2.90
C GLU A 139 39.40 12.23 2.19
N THR A 140 39.26 10.90 2.33
CA THR A 140 38.13 10.14 1.73
C THR A 140 36.76 10.62 2.24
N GLY A 141 36.76 11.21 3.44
CA GLY A 141 35.56 11.63 4.15
C GLY A 141 34.80 10.47 4.81
N LEU A 142 35.42 9.28 4.90
CA LEU A 142 34.85 8.07 5.49
C LEU A 142 35.42 7.85 6.89
N ALA A 143 34.53 7.65 7.86
CA ALA A 143 34.84 7.40 9.26
C ALA A 143 33.77 6.46 9.84
N GLY A 144 34.00 5.95 11.05
CA GLY A 144 33.05 5.04 11.71
C GLY A 144 31.64 5.62 11.83
N THR A 145 31.51 6.93 11.86
CA THR A 145 30.21 7.61 11.80
C THR A 145 29.76 7.92 10.37
N THR A 146 30.65 8.29 9.45
CA THR A 146 30.24 8.83 8.16
C THR A 146 30.08 7.82 7.02
N HIS A 147 30.61 6.60 7.13
CA HIS A 147 30.63 5.64 6.03
C HIS A 147 29.22 5.26 5.53
N ARG A 148 28.27 5.00 6.44
CA ARG A 148 26.93 4.49 6.06
C ARG A 148 26.12 5.36 5.11
N TYR A 149 26.17 6.68 5.25
CA TYR A 149 25.48 7.56 4.29
C TYR A 149 26.36 8.00 3.13
N ARG A 150 27.67 7.74 3.20
CA ARG A 150 28.64 8.15 2.17
C ARG A 150 29.02 7.05 1.21
N THR A 151 28.63 5.81 1.43
CA THR A 151 28.87 4.68 0.53
C THR A 151 27.56 4.08 0.04
N LEU A 152 27.50 3.73 -1.25
CA LEU A 152 26.29 3.18 -1.86
C LEU A 152 25.98 1.76 -1.36
N GLY A 153 26.97 1.07 -0.80
CA GLY A 153 26.79 -0.27 -0.25
C GLY A 153 25.78 -0.34 0.91
N HIS A 154 25.57 0.74 1.65
CA HIS A 154 24.54 0.81 2.71
C HIS A 154 23.22 1.44 2.25
N ASP A 155 23.11 1.92 1.01
CA ASP A 155 21.84 2.43 0.49
C ASP A 155 20.85 1.26 0.35
N PRO A 156 19.67 1.29 1.00
CA PRO A 156 18.78 0.11 1.01
C PRO A 156 18.24 -0.32 -0.37
N VAL A 157 18.38 0.51 -1.40
CA VAL A 157 18.03 0.15 -2.78
C VAL A 157 19.28 0.01 -3.63
N LEU A 158 20.13 1.03 -3.69
CA LEU A 158 21.31 1.01 -4.54
C LEU A 158 22.36 0.01 -4.05
N GLY A 159 22.41 -0.31 -2.76
CA GLY A 159 23.34 -1.29 -2.20
C GLY A 159 23.11 -2.72 -2.69
N TRP A 160 21.92 -3.07 -3.17
CA TRP A 160 21.72 -4.37 -3.85
C TRP A 160 22.52 -4.49 -5.14
N ILE A 161 22.77 -3.37 -5.82
CA ILE A 161 23.54 -3.33 -7.06
C ILE A 161 25.00 -3.03 -6.74
N PHE A 162 25.25 -1.87 -6.12
CA PHE A 162 26.60 -1.39 -5.84
C PHE A 162 27.26 -2.14 -4.69
N GLY A 163 26.54 -2.48 -3.63
CA GLY A 163 27.07 -3.24 -2.51
C GLY A 163 27.46 -4.67 -2.90
N THR A 164 26.59 -5.37 -3.64
CA THR A 164 26.90 -6.69 -4.22
C THR A 164 28.13 -6.62 -5.14
N ALA A 165 28.17 -5.66 -6.07
CA ALA A 165 29.32 -5.46 -6.95
C ALA A 165 30.60 -5.08 -6.19
N ASN A 166 30.47 -4.30 -5.12
CA ASN A 166 31.57 -3.92 -4.24
C ASN A 166 32.16 -5.12 -3.50
N ILE A 167 31.32 -6.03 -2.99
CA ILE A 167 31.73 -7.30 -2.37
C ILE A 167 32.51 -8.15 -3.38
N MET A 168 31.97 -8.35 -4.58
CA MET A 168 32.61 -9.17 -5.64
C MET A 168 33.97 -8.62 -6.08
N THR A 169 34.16 -7.30 -6.03
CA THR A 169 35.34 -6.63 -6.58
C THR A 169 36.32 -6.12 -5.52
N ASN A 170 36.05 -6.38 -4.23
CA ASN A 170 36.78 -5.80 -3.10
C ASN A 170 36.95 -4.29 -3.25
N SER A 171 35.84 -3.58 -3.41
CA SER A 171 35.81 -2.15 -3.65
C SER A 171 34.78 -1.45 -2.78
N LEU A 172 34.79 -0.12 -2.78
CA LEU A 172 33.85 0.72 -2.05
C LEU A 172 33.46 1.87 -2.96
N THR A 173 32.17 2.00 -3.28
CA THR A 173 31.65 3.10 -4.10
C THR A 173 30.99 4.15 -3.23
N LYS A 174 31.40 5.41 -3.40
CA LYS A 174 30.82 6.55 -2.68
C LYS A 174 29.44 6.90 -3.21
N SER A 175 28.68 7.58 -2.36
CA SER A 175 27.36 8.18 -2.64
C SER A 175 27.34 9.14 -3.83
N ASP A 176 28.48 9.67 -4.25
CA ASP A 176 28.61 10.48 -5.47
C ASP A 176 28.50 9.65 -6.78
N ILE A 177 28.34 8.32 -6.68
CA ILE A 177 28.23 7.34 -7.78
C ILE A 177 29.50 7.22 -8.64
N VAL A 178 30.40 8.20 -8.63
CA VAL A 178 31.56 8.27 -9.53
C VAL A 178 32.83 7.75 -8.85
N THR A 179 32.97 7.96 -7.55
CA THR A 179 34.20 7.64 -6.82
C THR A 179 34.12 6.22 -6.26
N THR A 180 34.90 5.32 -6.86
CA THR A 180 35.14 3.98 -6.30
C THR A 180 36.59 3.83 -5.88
N TYR A 181 36.79 3.31 -4.68
CA TYR A 181 38.09 2.91 -4.18
C TYR A 181 38.24 1.40 -4.20
N GLN A 182 39.48 0.94 -4.36
CA GLN A 182 39.82 -0.45 -4.10
C GLN A 182 40.16 -0.65 -2.63
N VAL A 183 39.70 -1.76 -2.06
CA VAL A 183 39.83 -2.11 -0.66
C VAL A 183 40.59 -3.42 -0.52
N SER A 184 41.48 -3.50 0.47
CA SER A 184 42.18 -4.73 0.83
C SER A 184 42.36 -4.77 2.34
N ASN A 185 41.99 -5.90 2.97
CA ASN A 185 42.11 -6.11 4.43
C ASN A 185 41.49 -4.98 5.27
N GLY A 186 40.37 -4.41 4.82
CA GLY A 186 39.69 -3.29 5.49
C GLY A 186 40.38 -1.92 5.32
N TYR A 187 41.39 -1.82 4.46
CA TYR A 187 42.07 -0.57 4.11
C TYR A 187 41.69 -0.12 2.69
N ILE A 188 41.38 1.16 2.57
CA ILE A 188 41.29 1.87 1.29
C ILE A 188 42.70 2.07 0.76
N ILE A 189 43.03 1.40 -0.34
CA ILE A 189 44.41 1.36 -0.86
C ILE A 189 44.67 2.35 -1.99
N ARG A 190 43.70 2.54 -2.90
CA ARG A 190 43.80 3.44 -4.07
C ARG A 190 42.41 3.68 -4.70
N HIS A 191 42.32 4.62 -5.64
CA HIS A 191 41.18 4.68 -6.56
C HIS A 191 41.10 3.40 -7.40
N TYR A 192 39.88 2.91 -7.61
CA TYR A 192 39.65 1.75 -8.46
C TYR A 192 39.96 2.13 -9.92
N PRO A 193 40.70 1.30 -10.69
CA PRO A 193 40.98 1.60 -12.10
C PRO A 193 39.69 1.84 -12.89
N LEU A 194 39.62 2.96 -13.62
CA LEU A 194 38.42 3.41 -14.35
C LEU A 194 37.19 3.72 -13.46
N GLY A 195 37.40 3.92 -12.15
CA GLY A 195 36.36 4.31 -11.20
C GLY A 195 35.21 3.31 -11.11
N THR A 196 33.99 3.81 -10.90
CA THR A 196 32.78 2.98 -10.78
C THR A 196 32.51 2.13 -12.03
N MET A 197 32.77 2.66 -13.22
CA MET A 197 32.56 1.92 -14.47
C MET A 197 33.51 0.74 -14.60
N GLY A 198 34.79 0.92 -14.23
CA GLY A 198 35.75 -0.18 -14.17
C GLY A 198 35.34 -1.26 -13.18
N MET A 199 34.86 -0.83 -12.00
CA MET A 199 34.34 -1.74 -10.97
C MET A 199 33.12 -2.53 -11.47
N MET A 200 32.14 -1.88 -12.08
CA MET A 200 30.94 -2.56 -12.60
C MET A 200 31.26 -3.54 -13.73
N ASN A 201 32.13 -3.14 -14.66
CA ASN A 201 32.56 -4.04 -15.74
C ASN A 201 33.24 -5.29 -15.18
N LYS A 202 34.09 -5.14 -14.15
CA LYS A 202 34.71 -6.27 -13.47
C LYS A 202 33.71 -7.13 -12.69
N ALA A 203 32.72 -6.52 -12.04
CA ALA A 203 31.66 -7.26 -11.37
C ALA A 203 30.83 -8.11 -12.35
N VAL A 204 30.51 -7.57 -13.54
CA VAL A 204 29.82 -8.32 -14.60
C VAL A 204 30.67 -9.48 -15.11
N GLU A 205 31.96 -9.23 -15.38
CA GLU A 205 32.91 -10.27 -15.80
C GLU A 205 32.99 -11.40 -14.76
N TYR A 206 33.10 -11.05 -13.47
CA TYR A 206 33.11 -12.02 -12.38
C TYR A 206 31.79 -12.78 -12.25
N ALA A 207 30.63 -12.11 -12.39
CA ALA A 207 29.33 -12.77 -12.33
C ALA A 207 29.12 -13.78 -13.47
N GLN A 208 29.61 -13.47 -14.67
CA GLN A 208 29.51 -14.35 -15.84
C GLN A 208 30.43 -15.58 -15.70
N ASN A 209 31.62 -15.39 -15.16
CA ASN A 209 32.61 -16.46 -15.01
C ASN A 209 32.37 -17.31 -13.75
N ASP A 210 31.77 -16.74 -12.71
CA ASP A 210 31.45 -17.42 -11.45
C ASP A 210 30.07 -16.95 -10.90
N PRO A 211 28.97 -17.58 -11.34
CA PRO A 211 27.63 -17.29 -10.84
C PRO A 211 27.45 -17.54 -9.35
N MET A 212 28.27 -18.42 -8.75
CA MET A 212 28.20 -18.70 -7.32
C MET A 212 28.75 -17.52 -6.51
N LEU A 213 29.80 -16.86 -7.00
CA LEU A 213 30.32 -15.63 -6.40
C LEU A 213 29.26 -14.51 -6.38
N LEU A 214 28.46 -14.38 -7.45
CA LEU A 214 27.33 -13.44 -7.48
C LEU A 214 26.28 -13.79 -6.42
N ALA A 215 25.87 -15.05 -6.35
CA ALA A 215 24.87 -15.52 -5.39
C ALA A 215 25.35 -15.30 -3.94
N ALA A 216 26.59 -15.66 -3.63
CA ALA A 216 27.19 -15.47 -2.33
C ALA A 216 27.34 -13.99 -1.95
N SER A 217 27.78 -13.15 -2.89
CA SER A 217 27.90 -11.70 -2.65
C SER A 217 26.54 -11.05 -2.41
N THR A 218 25.50 -11.51 -3.11
CA THR A 218 24.11 -11.05 -2.90
C THR A 218 23.59 -11.49 -1.54
N ALA A 219 23.83 -12.75 -1.15
CA ALA A 219 23.46 -13.26 0.16
C ALA A 219 24.21 -12.53 1.29
N ARG A 220 25.50 -12.21 1.10
CA ARG A 220 26.27 -11.39 2.04
C ARG A 220 25.70 -9.99 2.16
N GLN A 221 25.33 -9.36 1.05
CA GLN A 221 24.68 -8.04 1.06
C GLN A 221 23.39 -8.07 1.89
N ALA A 222 22.57 -9.12 1.73
CA ALA A 222 21.35 -9.31 2.51
C ALA A 222 21.63 -9.45 4.01
N ILE A 223 22.62 -10.27 4.37
CA ILE A 223 23.05 -10.48 5.76
C ILE A 223 23.54 -9.18 6.39
N HIS A 224 24.38 -8.42 5.67
CA HIS A 224 24.94 -7.16 6.15
C HIS A 224 23.85 -6.07 6.31
N PHE A 225 22.91 -5.96 5.37
CA PHE A 225 21.74 -5.11 5.57
C PHE A 225 20.94 -5.51 6.81
N GLY A 226 20.74 -6.82 7.01
CA GLY A 226 20.08 -7.36 8.19
C GLY A 226 20.76 -6.92 9.48
N SER A 227 22.09 -7.09 9.61
CA SER A 227 22.82 -6.69 10.82
C SER A 227 22.74 -5.18 11.05
N ASP A 228 22.95 -4.37 10.01
CA ASP A 228 22.98 -2.91 10.12
C ASP A 228 21.63 -2.30 10.45
N TYR A 229 20.56 -2.85 9.87
CA TYR A 229 19.21 -2.29 9.95
C TYR A 229 18.71 -2.10 11.38
N PHE A 230 18.96 -3.06 12.28
CA PHE A 230 18.51 -3.01 13.68
C PHE A 230 19.41 -2.19 14.60
N THR A 231 20.58 -1.75 14.12
CA THR A 231 21.54 -1.03 14.97
C THR A 231 21.06 0.37 15.36
N LYS A 232 21.77 0.97 16.33
CA LYS A 232 21.57 2.37 16.74
C LYS A 232 21.84 3.43 15.66
N GLN A 233 22.52 3.09 14.56
CA GLN A 233 22.74 4.00 13.44
C GLN A 233 21.87 3.63 12.23
N SER A 234 21.41 2.36 12.16
CA SER A 234 20.59 1.79 11.07
C SER A 234 21.19 2.03 9.67
N LEU A 235 20.36 1.83 8.66
CA LEU A 235 20.61 2.17 7.27
C LEU A 235 20.02 3.56 6.94
N PRO A 236 20.63 4.32 6.00
CA PRO A 236 20.09 5.59 5.54
C PRO A 236 18.70 5.45 4.89
N ILE A 237 17.99 6.57 4.76
CA ILE A 237 16.81 6.66 3.88
C ILE A 237 17.28 6.40 2.44
N PRO A 238 16.56 5.58 1.64
CA PRO A 238 16.99 5.23 0.29
C PRO A 238 17.23 6.46 -0.56
N PHE A 239 18.28 6.41 -1.38
CA PHE A 239 18.75 7.45 -2.29
C PHE A 239 19.20 8.75 -1.62
N LEU A 240 18.95 8.95 -0.33
CA LEU A 240 19.20 10.22 0.33
C LEU A 240 20.68 10.55 0.39
N GLY A 241 21.54 9.55 0.62
CA GLY A 241 22.99 9.72 0.61
C GLY A 241 23.47 10.27 -0.73
N THR A 242 22.88 9.82 -1.83
CA THR A 242 23.19 10.27 -3.20
C THR A 242 22.63 11.67 -3.49
N LEU A 243 21.38 11.93 -3.08
CA LEU A 243 20.69 13.20 -3.39
C LEU A 243 21.20 14.37 -2.53
N SER A 244 21.49 14.11 -1.25
CA SER A 244 22.06 15.08 -0.33
C SER A 244 22.78 14.36 0.81
N PRO A 245 24.11 14.15 0.68
CA PRO A 245 24.94 13.62 1.75
C PRO A 245 24.80 14.41 3.06
N GLU A 246 24.58 15.73 2.98
CA GLU A 246 24.38 16.60 4.14
C GLU A 246 23.07 16.31 4.86
N MET A 247 21.99 16.08 4.13
CA MET A 247 20.69 15.72 4.70
C MET A 247 20.71 14.30 5.25
N ALA A 248 21.34 13.36 4.55
CA ALA A 248 21.55 12.00 5.04
C ALA A 248 22.36 12.00 6.35
N HIS A 249 23.44 12.79 6.41
CA HIS A 249 24.21 13.00 7.63
C HIS A 249 23.33 13.53 8.76
N ARG A 250 22.54 14.58 8.52
CA ARG A 250 21.64 15.19 9.52
C ARG A 250 20.63 14.18 10.08
N PHE A 251 20.14 13.27 9.25
CA PHE A 251 19.17 12.26 9.65
C PHE A 251 19.79 11.02 10.29
N MET A 252 21.05 10.71 10.00
CA MET A 252 21.77 9.60 10.64
C MET A 252 22.52 10.02 11.91
N PHE A 253 22.70 11.32 12.17
CA PHE A 253 23.45 11.84 13.33
C PHE A 253 22.63 12.79 14.22
N PRO A 254 22.11 12.32 15.38
CA PRO A 254 21.30 13.15 16.27
C PRO A 254 22.04 14.24 17.07
N PHE A 255 23.37 14.31 17.07
CA PHE A 255 24.11 14.75 18.28
C PHE A 255 24.87 16.09 18.24
N LYS A 256 24.60 17.01 17.31
CA LYS A 256 25.33 18.29 17.28
C LYS A 256 24.56 19.56 17.65
N ASP A 257 23.25 19.50 17.81
CA ASP A 257 22.45 20.70 18.13
C ASP A 257 21.21 20.29 18.93
N ASP A 258 21.16 20.63 20.22
CA ASP A 258 20.06 20.26 21.14
C ASP A 258 18.69 20.76 20.65
N ASN A 259 18.66 21.75 19.76
CA ASN A 259 17.44 22.33 19.21
C ASN A 259 17.08 21.84 17.79
N LYS A 260 17.82 20.90 17.19
CA LYS A 260 17.60 20.43 15.81
C LYS A 260 17.87 18.93 15.60
N ARG A 261 17.47 18.10 16.56
CA ARG A 261 17.60 16.64 16.43
C ARG A 261 16.70 16.15 15.30
N ALA A 262 17.25 15.38 14.36
CA ALA A 262 16.54 14.95 13.15
C ALA A 262 16.75 13.48 12.80
N TYR A 263 16.96 12.65 13.81
CA TYR A 263 17.24 11.23 13.64
C TYR A 263 16.06 10.46 13.01
N ILE A 264 16.14 10.23 11.70
CA ILE A 264 15.15 9.52 10.88
C ILE A 264 15.92 8.60 9.93
N ASP A 265 15.81 7.31 10.16
CA ASP A 265 16.49 6.29 9.39
C ASP A 265 15.52 5.21 8.91
N MET A 266 16.05 4.21 8.20
CA MET A 266 15.23 3.14 7.66
C MET A 266 14.43 2.41 8.76
N TRP A 267 15.06 2.05 9.90
CA TRP A 267 14.36 1.41 11.02
C TRP A 267 13.18 2.24 11.53
N SER A 268 13.37 3.55 11.73
CA SER A 268 12.34 4.44 12.25
C SER A 268 11.12 4.55 11.31
N ILE A 269 11.36 4.52 9.99
CA ILE A 269 10.30 4.57 8.99
C ILE A 269 9.54 3.24 8.96
N THR A 270 10.24 2.12 8.84
CA THR A 270 9.62 0.80 8.65
C THR A 270 8.88 0.34 9.90
N ARG A 271 9.44 0.53 11.10
CA ARG A 271 8.71 0.25 12.36
C ARG A 271 7.45 1.10 12.47
N GLY A 272 7.52 2.35 11.99
CA GLY A 272 6.42 3.29 11.99
C GLY A 272 5.31 2.70 11.14
N ALA A 273 5.62 2.38 9.88
CA ALA A 273 4.66 1.77 8.98
C ALA A 273 4.08 0.44 9.53
N ALA A 274 4.93 -0.45 10.05
CA ALA A 274 4.51 -1.76 10.55
C ALA A 274 3.57 -1.69 11.75
N LEU A 275 3.90 -0.88 12.77
CA LEU A 275 3.06 -0.71 13.95
C LEU A 275 1.73 0.01 13.59
N SER A 276 1.74 0.98 12.66
CA SER A 276 0.50 1.61 12.16
C SER A 276 -0.37 0.59 11.44
N ALA A 277 0.20 -0.23 10.56
CA ALA A 277 -0.51 -1.28 9.84
C ALA A 277 -1.12 -2.32 10.80
N LEU A 278 -0.37 -2.75 11.82
CA LEU A 278 -0.87 -3.67 12.84
C LEU A 278 -2.06 -3.09 13.60
N ILE A 279 -1.96 -1.84 14.08
CA ILE A 279 -3.05 -1.17 14.79
C ILE A 279 -4.26 -0.98 13.87
N ASN A 280 -4.06 -0.61 12.60
CA ASN A 280 -5.15 -0.53 11.62
C ASN A 280 -5.86 -1.87 11.44
N GLN A 281 -5.11 -2.98 11.38
CA GLN A 281 -5.70 -4.31 11.27
C GLN A 281 -6.49 -4.69 12.52
N LEU A 282 -5.97 -4.38 13.71
CA LEU A 282 -6.68 -4.59 14.98
C LEU A 282 -7.98 -3.77 15.03
N ILE A 283 -7.93 -2.48 14.68
CA ILE A 283 -9.10 -1.61 14.61
C ILE A 283 -10.15 -2.17 13.65
N ALA A 284 -9.74 -2.55 12.44
CA ALA A 284 -10.64 -3.11 11.43
C ALA A 284 -11.31 -4.41 11.93
N THR A 285 -10.54 -5.26 12.59
CA THR A 285 -11.02 -6.54 13.14
C THR A 285 -12.03 -6.30 14.26
N ILE A 286 -11.68 -5.46 15.23
CA ILE A 286 -12.54 -5.13 16.36
C ILE A 286 -13.83 -4.47 15.89
N HIS A 287 -13.75 -3.50 14.97
CA HIS A 287 -14.94 -2.85 14.42
C HIS A 287 -15.87 -3.88 13.75
N ARG A 288 -15.30 -4.79 12.93
CA ARG A 288 -16.07 -5.84 12.25
C ARG A 288 -16.78 -6.81 13.20
N LEU A 289 -16.30 -7.00 14.43
CA LEU A 289 -16.99 -7.81 15.44
C LEU A 289 -18.31 -7.19 15.91
N PHE A 290 -18.50 -5.88 15.74
CA PHE A 290 -19.74 -5.17 16.08
C PHE A 290 -20.72 -5.04 14.91
N TYR A 291 -20.41 -5.65 13.76
CA TYR A 291 -21.26 -5.67 12.58
C TYR A 291 -22.54 -6.46 12.85
N ASN A 292 -23.68 -5.86 12.50
CA ASN A 292 -24.97 -6.53 12.49
C ASN A 292 -25.71 -6.16 11.19
N GLU A 293 -26.08 -7.15 10.38
CA GLU A 293 -26.69 -6.93 9.06
C GLU A 293 -28.04 -6.19 9.13
N ASP A 294 -28.88 -6.51 10.12
CA ASP A 294 -30.19 -5.87 10.30
C ASP A 294 -30.06 -4.36 10.58
N ARG A 295 -29.01 -3.96 11.30
CA ARG A 295 -28.76 -2.56 11.67
C ARG A 295 -27.89 -1.82 10.65
N ASP A 296 -26.87 -2.49 10.13
CA ASP A 296 -25.75 -1.86 9.41
C ASP A 296 -25.83 -2.06 7.89
N GLY A 297 -26.81 -2.82 7.41
CA GLY A 297 -26.97 -3.16 6.00
C GLY A 297 -25.85 -4.07 5.51
N THR A 298 -25.53 -4.00 4.21
CA THR A 298 -24.54 -4.91 3.59
C THR A 298 -23.14 -4.76 4.20
N PRO A 299 -22.31 -5.83 4.21
CA PRO A 299 -20.94 -5.78 4.73
C PRO A 299 -20.06 -4.69 4.09
N SER A 300 -20.23 -4.41 2.80
CA SER A 300 -19.47 -3.38 2.08
C SER A 300 -19.78 -1.96 2.56
N MET A 301 -21.03 -1.69 2.91
CA MET A 301 -21.44 -0.40 3.51
C MET A 301 -20.87 -0.22 4.92
N TYR A 302 -20.79 -1.30 5.69
CA TYR A 302 -20.13 -1.27 7.00
C TYR A 302 -18.60 -1.13 6.88
N GLU A 303 -18.00 -1.71 5.83
CA GLU A 303 -16.57 -1.51 5.53
C GLU A 303 -16.26 -0.05 5.18
N VAL A 304 -17.18 0.67 4.50
CA VAL A 304 -17.04 2.13 4.29
C VAL A 304 -16.91 2.87 5.62
N ARG A 305 -17.74 2.54 6.63
CA ARG A 305 -17.65 3.14 7.97
C ARG A 305 -16.31 2.81 8.64
N THR A 306 -15.88 1.55 8.53
CA THR A 306 -14.60 1.07 9.06
C THR A 306 -13.43 1.85 8.46
N ARG A 307 -13.41 2.03 7.14
CA ARG A 307 -12.35 2.78 6.43
C ARG A 307 -12.37 4.28 6.75
N LYS A 308 -13.54 4.88 6.96
CA LYS A 308 -13.63 6.25 7.51
C LYS A 308 -12.98 6.34 8.89
N ILE A 309 -13.23 5.39 9.79
CA ILE A 309 -12.59 5.35 11.12
C ILE A 309 -11.07 5.24 10.99
N LEU A 310 -10.57 4.33 10.14
CA LEU A 310 -9.13 4.17 9.89
C LEU A 310 -8.51 5.45 9.34
N SER A 311 -9.09 6.02 8.26
CA SER A 311 -8.60 7.25 7.65
C SER A 311 -8.60 8.42 8.64
N TYR A 312 -9.68 8.63 9.40
CA TYR A 312 -9.77 9.74 10.36
C TYR A 312 -8.83 9.56 11.56
N SER A 313 -8.73 8.35 12.11
CA SER A 313 -7.83 8.08 13.23
C SER A 313 -6.36 8.29 12.85
N ASN A 314 -5.94 7.79 11.68
CA ASN A 314 -4.59 8.01 11.15
C ASN A 314 -4.33 9.50 10.86
N ALA A 315 -5.28 10.20 10.23
CA ALA A 315 -5.14 11.61 9.91
C ALA A 315 -5.00 12.48 11.17
N MET A 316 -5.84 12.24 12.19
CA MET A 316 -5.77 12.97 13.46
C MET A 316 -4.47 12.67 14.23
N ALA A 317 -4.04 11.40 14.29
CA ALA A 317 -2.79 11.03 14.95
C ALA A 317 -1.57 11.62 14.23
N THR A 318 -1.51 11.53 12.90
CA THR A 318 -0.44 12.13 12.10
C THR A 318 -0.44 13.66 12.25
N GLY A 319 -1.60 14.31 12.21
CA GLY A 319 -1.72 15.75 12.46
C GLY A 319 -1.19 16.14 13.85
N SER A 320 -1.55 15.37 14.88
CA SER A 320 -1.03 15.55 16.24
C SER A 320 0.49 15.39 16.30
N ASN A 321 1.04 14.34 15.69
CA ASN A 321 2.48 14.07 15.68
C ASN A 321 3.27 15.17 14.95
N ILE A 322 2.76 15.69 13.83
CA ILE A 322 3.34 16.83 13.11
C ILE A 322 3.36 18.07 14.00
N LEU A 323 2.24 18.39 14.67
CA LEU A 323 2.15 19.52 15.57
C LEU A 323 3.16 19.40 16.73
N VAL A 324 3.19 18.25 17.41
CA VAL A 324 4.15 18.00 18.50
C VAL A 324 5.58 18.16 18.02
N THR A 325 5.92 17.56 16.88
CA THR A 325 7.25 17.67 16.26
C THR A 325 7.62 19.12 15.98
N ALA A 326 6.71 19.90 15.40
CA ALA A 326 6.91 21.31 15.09
C ALA A 326 7.07 22.18 16.35
N PHE A 327 6.20 21.99 17.35
CA PHE A 327 6.26 22.72 18.62
C PHE A 327 7.54 22.42 19.41
N THR A 328 7.95 21.15 19.47
CA THR A 328 9.18 20.77 20.18
C THR A 328 10.44 20.98 19.36
N LYS A 329 10.32 21.35 18.08
CA LYS A 329 11.44 21.50 17.13
C LYS A 329 12.36 20.27 17.08
N ASP A 330 11.76 19.09 17.26
CA ASP A 330 12.48 17.83 17.41
C ASP A 330 11.95 16.82 16.41
N LEU A 331 12.63 16.74 15.26
CA LEU A 331 12.28 15.85 14.15
C LEU A 331 12.48 14.36 14.51
N THR A 332 13.16 14.03 15.61
CA THR A 332 13.26 12.63 16.07
C THR A 332 11.93 12.06 16.51
N LYS A 333 10.96 12.92 16.83
CA LYS A 333 9.60 12.53 17.22
C LYS A 333 8.68 12.30 16.04
N LEU A 334 9.10 12.66 14.84
CA LEU A 334 8.29 12.51 13.63
C LEU A 334 8.15 11.02 13.29
N ASP A 335 6.91 10.55 13.24
CA ASP A 335 6.54 9.21 12.82
C ASP A 335 6.33 9.16 11.31
N VAL A 336 7.44 9.20 10.57
CA VAL A 336 7.43 9.22 9.09
C VAL A 336 6.73 7.98 8.52
N GLY A 337 6.97 6.81 9.13
CA GLY A 337 6.32 5.57 8.73
C GLY A 337 4.79 5.61 8.86
N GLY A 338 4.28 6.13 9.98
CA GLY A 338 2.84 6.33 10.17
C GLY A 338 2.24 7.37 9.25
N ALA A 339 2.98 8.43 8.94
CA ALA A 339 2.57 9.43 7.96
C ALA A 339 2.42 8.82 6.56
N LEU A 340 3.37 7.96 6.14
CA LEU A 340 3.26 7.23 4.87
C LEU A 340 2.04 6.30 4.83
N VAL A 341 1.76 5.57 5.93
CA VAL A 341 0.55 4.75 6.02
C VAL A 341 -0.72 5.61 5.96
N THR A 342 -0.71 6.78 6.59
CA THR A 342 -1.83 7.73 6.54
C THR A 342 -2.11 8.18 5.11
N LEU A 343 -1.07 8.57 4.36
CA LEU A 343 -1.20 8.97 2.95
C LEU A 343 -1.76 7.82 2.11
N TYR A 344 -1.20 6.61 2.27
CA TYR A 344 -1.69 5.42 1.58
C TYR A 344 -3.17 5.15 1.89
N ARG A 345 -3.58 5.27 3.15
CA ARG A 345 -4.98 5.07 3.58
C ARG A 345 -5.93 6.09 2.99
N ILE A 346 -5.58 7.38 3.02
CA ILE A 346 -6.40 8.44 2.41
C ILE A 346 -6.70 8.11 0.93
N VAL A 347 -5.67 7.70 0.17
CA VAL A 347 -5.84 7.35 -1.25
C VAL A 347 -6.61 6.05 -1.42
N SER A 348 -6.23 4.98 -0.71
CA SER A 348 -6.83 3.66 -0.87
C SER A 348 -8.29 3.62 -0.41
N ASP A 349 -8.61 4.31 0.68
CA ASP A 349 -9.94 4.35 1.25
C ASP A 349 -10.86 5.25 0.43
N TYR A 350 -10.36 6.39 -0.08
CA TYR A 350 -11.12 7.21 -1.04
C TYR A 350 -11.53 6.38 -2.26
N LYS A 351 -10.59 5.65 -2.86
CA LYS A 351 -10.85 4.80 -4.03
C LYS A 351 -11.92 3.74 -3.72
N PHE A 352 -11.77 3.02 -2.61
CA PHE A 352 -12.74 2.00 -2.20
C PHE A 352 -14.14 2.59 -1.98
N ILE A 353 -14.24 3.69 -1.22
CA ILE A 353 -15.52 4.34 -0.93
C ILE A 353 -16.17 4.84 -2.23
N HIS A 354 -15.38 5.34 -3.17
CA HIS A 354 -15.86 5.77 -4.48
C HIS A 354 -16.39 4.59 -5.32
N GLU A 355 -15.71 3.45 -5.31
CA GLU A 355 -16.18 2.22 -5.99
C GLU A 355 -17.51 1.74 -5.41
N ILE A 356 -17.61 1.61 -4.08
CA ILE A 356 -18.88 1.22 -3.43
C ILE A 356 -19.99 2.24 -3.69
N LYS A 357 -19.68 3.54 -3.67
CA LYS A 357 -20.65 4.60 -4.00
C LYS A 357 -21.13 4.48 -5.44
N ARG A 358 -20.22 4.26 -6.40
CA ARG A 358 -20.56 4.10 -7.82
C ARG A 358 -21.47 2.91 -8.03
N ASP A 359 -21.14 1.77 -7.43
CA ASP A 359 -21.92 0.54 -7.58
C ASP A 359 -23.30 0.69 -6.94
N PHE A 360 -23.39 1.36 -5.78
CA PHE A 360 -24.66 1.74 -5.15
C PHE A 360 -25.50 2.66 -6.06
N LEU A 361 -24.91 3.73 -6.58
CA LEU A 361 -25.61 4.66 -7.49
C LEU A 361 -26.13 3.94 -8.73
N LYS A 362 -25.31 3.06 -9.33
CA LYS A 362 -25.69 2.27 -10.50
C LYS A 362 -26.89 1.38 -10.21
N ASN A 363 -26.85 0.63 -9.10
CA ASN A 363 -27.91 -0.32 -8.77
C ASN A 363 -29.22 0.38 -8.42
N GLU A 364 -29.18 1.42 -7.60
CA GLU A 364 -30.38 2.18 -7.24
C GLU A 364 -30.95 2.92 -8.46
N PHE A 365 -30.10 3.51 -9.31
CA PHE A 365 -30.56 4.14 -10.55
C PHE A 365 -31.19 3.12 -11.50
N TYR A 366 -30.58 1.93 -11.65
CA TYR A 366 -31.16 0.84 -12.43
C TYR A 366 -32.53 0.42 -11.91
N ASN A 367 -32.67 0.21 -10.60
CA ASN A 367 -33.94 -0.16 -9.98
C ASN A 367 -35.02 0.89 -10.24
N ILE A 368 -34.68 2.18 -10.19
CA ILE A 368 -35.64 3.24 -10.50
C ILE A 368 -35.96 3.30 -11.99
N VAL A 369 -35.00 3.06 -12.88
CA VAL A 369 -35.23 3.05 -14.33
C VAL A 369 -36.06 1.86 -14.77
N VAL A 370 -35.84 0.67 -14.23
CA VAL A 370 -36.58 -0.54 -14.60
C VAL A 370 -37.95 -0.60 -13.92
N GLY A 371 -38.08 -0.12 -12.69
CA GLY A 371 -39.34 -0.20 -11.93
C GLY A 371 -39.69 -1.63 -11.50
N GLU A 372 -40.82 -1.79 -10.79
CA GLU A 372 -41.33 -3.10 -10.33
C GLU A 372 -42.59 -3.56 -11.10
N ASP A 373 -43.25 -2.65 -11.83
CA ASP A 373 -44.61 -2.86 -12.36
C ASP A 373 -44.63 -3.52 -13.76
N TYR A 374 -43.57 -3.41 -14.55
CA TYR A 374 -43.50 -4.00 -15.89
C TYR A 374 -42.07 -4.42 -16.29
N ASP A 375 -41.82 -5.72 -16.37
CA ASP A 375 -40.49 -6.27 -16.73
C ASP A 375 -40.42 -6.56 -18.24
N PHE A 376 -39.85 -5.63 -19.00
CA PHE A 376 -39.58 -5.80 -20.44
C PHE A 376 -38.62 -6.97 -20.74
N MET A 377 -37.95 -7.54 -19.73
CA MET A 377 -36.89 -8.55 -19.88
C MET A 377 -37.33 -9.96 -19.44
N LYS A 378 -38.59 -10.12 -19.03
CA LYS A 378 -39.16 -11.45 -18.77
C LYS A 378 -39.49 -12.12 -20.10
N GLU A 379 -38.58 -12.92 -20.62
CA GLU A 379 -38.93 -13.91 -21.65
C GLU A 379 -39.94 -14.89 -21.02
N GLU A 380 -41.22 -14.76 -21.39
CA GLU A 380 -42.17 -15.84 -21.14
C GLU A 380 -41.75 -17.03 -22.00
N HIS A 381 -41.03 -17.98 -21.38
CA HIS A 381 -40.85 -19.31 -21.94
C HIS A 381 -42.23 -19.98 -21.99
N HIS A 382 -42.93 -19.80 -23.11
CA HIS A 382 -44.10 -20.59 -23.43
C HIS A 382 -43.64 -22.03 -23.74
N VAL A 383 -43.92 -22.95 -22.81
CA VAL A 383 -43.87 -24.41 -23.02
C VAL A 383 -45.19 -24.89 -23.58
#